data_AF-V9HUA3-F1
#
_entry.id   AF-V9HUA3-F1
#
_cell.length_a   1.000
_cell.length_b   1.000
_cell.length_c   1.000
_cell.angle_alpha   90.00
_cell.angle_beta   90.00
_cell.angle_gamma   90.00
#
_symmetry.space_group_name_H-M   'P 1'
#
loop_
_entity.id
_entity.type
_entity.pdbx_description
1 polymer ?
#
loop_
_entity_poly.entity_id
_entity_poly.type
_entity_poly.pdbx_seq_one_letter_code
_entity_poly.pdbx_strand_id
1 'polypeptide(L)'
;MKNIILSTAGHIDHGKTRLIEELTGKNTMHHKEEKLRNITIDLGYADITLKSEINVSIIDVPGHKDYLKNTICGILNSNMSILVISAIDGVCKQTIQHFNIINLTSINYLIIAVTKIDLASEAQIQDTLNQINELINSSNIQNISTLIIDYENKESIKKLSEKIYELAKDINQKNISKNIFKIDNSFTVKGYGTVISGNLISGSLTKNDEITIYPQNLKSKIKNMQSHSKTVETAYANTRLAINIPSIKKEDVFRGNVLSTSSNLQPSNIINALIYTDNISKNIKNHEFVKLYTGTTSITAKIINLQDKLIYPNSKLLVQLRLKDNIIPFISDDIILLDTSSNEIISGGKIINVSNHKKNKIDFDISIFDIDELIFLFAIKEKKITDISTLKNIYNINCDQFLNCLKKLEKTNFIKLISFDNHTQNNLKYNKNSKYVADYDFYIKIYEKIKIIIKDFSQKFIYKKSINLNILHSKLNFVDKKYLLSMLIDMGYNIQSDCLILDNKNSNKVSEMKKLSDNLEILIESSEAPIKLKNITSDELSKEILHNNLKDKFVKISDDYICSKKMLNNYKNIIFNHFKTNKTLDISEFKAYTNLSRKLSVTVLEYFDLQKITKRFENYRIKLYNGKL
;
A
#
# COMPACT_ATOMS: atom_id res chain seq x y z
N MET A 1 22.88 18.68 -6.02
CA MET A 1 23.05 18.33 -7.44
C MET A 1 21.92 17.40 -7.87
N LYS A 2 21.31 17.67 -9.02
CA LYS A 2 20.27 16.82 -9.61
C LYS A 2 20.94 15.73 -10.44
N ASN A 3 20.46 14.49 -10.38
CA ASN A 3 20.99 13.39 -11.18
C ASN A 3 19.95 12.93 -12.20
N ILE A 4 20.39 12.70 -13.44
CA ILE A 4 19.60 12.24 -14.58
C ILE A 4 20.31 11.05 -15.24
N ILE A 5 19.54 10.06 -15.67
CA ILE A 5 20.03 8.98 -16.52
C ILE A 5 19.52 9.19 -17.95
N LEU A 6 20.44 9.27 -18.91
CA LEU A 6 20.17 9.51 -20.32
C LEU A 6 20.62 8.30 -21.14
N SER A 7 19.75 7.75 -21.99
CA SER A 7 20.15 6.69 -22.93
C SER A 7 20.37 7.25 -24.33
N THR A 8 21.41 6.80 -25.04
CA THR A 8 21.46 6.98 -26.50
C THR A 8 20.63 5.89 -27.18
N ALA A 9 20.26 6.11 -28.44
CA ALA A 9 19.53 5.16 -29.28
C ALA A 9 19.78 5.49 -30.76
N GLY A 10 19.49 4.57 -31.68
CA GLY A 10 19.68 4.76 -33.13
C GLY A 10 20.35 3.57 -33.81
N HIS A 11 20.27 3.54 -35.14
CA HIS A 11 20.88 2.50 -35.98
C HIS A 11 22.40 2.41 -35.79
N ILE A 12 22.98 1.26 -36.17
CA ILE A 12 24.43 1.05 -36.19
C ILE A 12 25.10 2.15 -37.05
N ASP A 13 26.30 2.56 -36.67
CA ASP A 13 27.10 3.56 -37.39
C ASP A 13 26.48 4.94 -37.60
N HIS A 14 25.35 5.26 -36.96
CA HIS A 14 24.79 6.62 -36.94
C HIS A 14 25.55 7.58 -35.99
N GLY A 15 26.72 7.22 -35.47
CA GLY A 15 27.54 8.13 -34.67
C GLY A 15 27.16 8.27 -33.19
N LYS A 16 26.40 7.33 -32.62
CA LYS A 16 26.04 7.33 -31.17
C LYS A 16 27.26 7.49 -30.25
N THR A 17 28.25 6.61 -30.39
CA THR A 17 29.44 6.62 -29.52
C THR A 17 30.30 7.87 -29.74
N ARG A 18 30.45 8.33 -31.00
CA ARG A 18 31.15 9.60 -31.31
C ARG A 18 30.44 10.79 -30.65
N LEU A 19 29.10 10.84 -30.71
CA LEU A 19 28.32 11.89 -30.06
C LEU A 19 28.57 11.93 -28.54
N ILE A 20 28.64 10.77 -27.88
CA ILE A 20 28.94 10.68 -26.46
C ILE A 20 30.38 11.14 -26.19
N GLU A 21 31.34 10.68 -26.98
CA GLU A 21 32.75 11.03 -26.81
C GLU A 21 32.97 12.54 -26.96
N GLU A 22 32.33 13.18 -27.94
CA GLU A 22 32.37 14.64 -28.11
C GLU A 22 31.66 15.39 -26.98
N LEU A 23 30.56 14.83 -26.47
CA LEU A 23 29.80 15.44 -25.38
C LEU A 23 30.52 15.32 -24.04
N THR A 24 31.15 14.18 -23.73
CA THR A 24 31.68 13.87 -22.39
C THR A 24 33.21 13.77 -22.32
N GLY A 25 33.90 13.69 -23.46
CA GLY A 25 35.33 13.38 -23.53
C GLY A 25 35.68 11.95 -23.12
N LYS A 26 34.71 11.01 -23.14
CA LYS A 26 34.91 9.62 -22.69
C LYS A 26 34.46 8.63 -23.77
N ASN A 27 35.31 7.65 -24.04
CA ASN A 27 34.97 6.54 -24.94
C ASN A 27 34.23 5.43 -24.17
N THR A 28 33.08 5.00 -24.70
CA THR A 28 32.17 4.03 -24.08
C THR A 28 32.44 2.56 -24.47
N MET A 29 33.35 2.30 -25.42
CA MET A 29 33.66 0.94 -25.88
C MET A 29 34.64 0.24 -24.93
N HIS A 30 34.24 -0.92 -24.41
CA HIS A 30 35.01 -1.64 -23.38
C HIS A 30 35.57 -2.97 -23.88
N HIS A 31 34.90 -3.65 -24.82
CA HIS A 31 35.35 -4.94 -25.34
C HIS A 31 36.38 -4.79 -26.48
N LYS A 32 37.33 -5.73 -26.54
CA LYS A 32 38.29 -5.82 -27.66
C LYS A 32 37.57 -5.98 -29.00
N GLU A 33 36.47 -6.74 -29.03
CA GLU A 33 35.66 -6.93 -30.24
C GLU A 33 34.90 -5.66 -30.66
N GLU A 34 34.39 -4.87 -29.70
CA GLU A 34 33.76 -3.56 -29.98
C GLU A 34 34.76 -2.62 -30.65
N LYS A 35 35.99 -2.56 -30.12
CA LYS A 35 37.08 -1.72 -30.66
C LYS A 35 37.59 -2.19 -32.02
N LEU A 36 37.55 -3.49 -32.30
CA LEU A 36 37.98 -4.05 -33.58
C LEU A 36 36.92 -3.88 -34.68
N ARG A 37 35.63 -3.89 -34.30
CA ARG A 37 34.51 -3.83 -35.25
C ARG A 37 33.80 -2.47 -35.28
N ASN A 38 34.19 -1.52 -34.42
CA ASN A 38 33.53 -0.22 -34.22
C ASN A 38 32.02 -0.30 -33.95
N ILE A 39 31.56 -1.37 -33.30
CA ILE A 39 30.16 -1.56 -32.91
C ILE A 39 30.06 -1.68 -31.39
N THR A 40 29.05 -1.04 -30.79
CA THR A 40 28.67 -1.25 -29.38
C THR A 40 27.92 -2.58 -29.26
N ILE A 41 28.40 -3.49 -28.41
CA ILE A 41 27.88 -4.85 -28.20
C ILE A 41 27.13 -4.91 -26.87
N ASP A 42 27.76 -4.42 -25.80
CA ASP A 42 27.13 -4.29 -24.49
C ASP A 42 26.81 -2.84 -24.17
N LEU A 43 26.10 -2.58 -23.07
CA LEU A 43 25.82 -1.22 -22.64
C LEU A 43 27.13 -0.49 -22.28
N GLY A 44 27.41 0.61 -22.98
CA GLY A 44 28.51 1.52 -22.64
C GLY A 44 28.06 2.57 -21.62
N TYR A 45 28.99 3.14 -20.87
CA TYR A 45 28.66 4.15 -19.84
C TYR A 45 29.59 5.35 -19.89
N ALA A 46 29.00 6.55 -19.79
CA ALA A 46 29.71 7.82 -19.70
C ALA A 46 29.00 8.78 -18.74
N ASP A 47 29.58 9.94 -18.49
CA ASP A 47 28.99 10.96 -17.63
C ASP A 47 29.52 12.35 -17.91
N ILE A 48 28.68 13.34 -17.62
CA ILE A 48 29.00 14.75 -17.68
C ILE A 48 28.27 15.51 -16.57
N THR A 49 28.94 16.52 -16.01
CA THR A 49 28.33 17.50 -15.11
C THR A 49 28.03 18.77 -15.89
N LEU A 50 26.75 19.15 -15.97
CA LEU A 50 26.27 20.33 -16.67
C LEU A 50 26.07 21.48 -15.67
N LYS A 51 26.74 22.61 -15.95
CA LYS A 51 26.70 23.86 -15.15
C LYS A 51 26.91 23.68 -13.64
N SER A 52 27.63 22.63 -13.23
CA SER A 52 27.85 22.26 -11.83
C SER A 52 26.58 21.98 -11.01
N GLU A 53 25.42 21.84 -11.66
CA GLU A 53 24.12 21.65 -11.00
C GLU A 53 23.53 20.25 -11.26
N ILE A 54 23.70 19.75 -12.49
CA ILE A 54 23.08 18.52 -12.97
C ILE A 54 24.17 17.53 -13.38
N ASN A 55 24.14 16.33 -12.80
CA ASN A 55 24.96 15.20 -13.25
C ASN A 55 24.13 14.33 -14.19
N VAL A 56 24.66 14.06 -15.38
CA VAL A 56 24.05 13.21 -16.39
C VAL A 56 24.86 11.94 -16.51
N SER A 57 24.29 10.81 -16.09
CA SER A 57 24.80 9.47 -16.38
C SER A 57 24.29 9.03 -17.74
N ILE A 58 25.19 8.73 -18.67
CA ILE A 58 24.84 8.32 -20.03
C ILE A 58 24.98 6.81 -20.18
N ILE A 59 23.96 6.17 -20.76
CA ILE A 59 23.94 4.76 -21.14
C ILE A 59 24.01 4.71 -22.67
N ASP A 60 25.12 4.23 -23.21
CA ASP A 60 25.28 4.00 -24.64
C ASP A 60 24.65 2.66 -25.02
N VAL A 61 23.56 2.67 -25.78
CA VAL A 61 22.89 1.42 -26.16
C VAL A 61 23.38 0.89 -27.52
N PRO A 62 23.49 -0.43 -27.68
CA PRO A 62 23.88 -1.02 -28.95
C PRO A 62 22.82 -0.75 -30.02
N GLY A 63 23.27 -0.46 -31.24
CA GLY A 63 22.39 -0.25 -32.40
C GLY A 63 21.95 -1.54 -33.08
N HIS A 64 22.71 -2.63 -32.93
CA HIS A 64 22.53 -3.84 -33.73
C HIS A 64 21.32 -4.67 -33.28
N LYS A 65 20.59 -5.25 -34.26
CA LYS A 65 19.38 -6.06 -34.02
C LYS A 65 19.58 -7.20 -33.02
N ASP A 66 20.75 -7.83 -33.03
CA ASP A 66 21.08 -8.96 -32.15
C ASP A 66 21.17 -8.57 -30.67
N TYR A 67 21.34 -7.28 -30.39
CA TYR A 67 21.50 -6.74 -29.03
C TYR A 67 20.27 -5.98 -28.54
N LEU A 68 19.11 -6.17 -29.18
CA LEU A 68 17.83 -5.56 -28.80
C LEU A 68 17.52 -5.67 -27.30
N LYS A 69 17.89 -6.80 -26.67
CA LYS A 69 17.70 -7.03 -25.23
C LYS A 69 18.42 -5.99 -24.38
N ASN A 70 19.66 -5.64 -24.75
CA ASN A 70 20.45 -4.64 -24.06
C ASN A 70 19.89 -3.25 -24.33
N THR A 71 19.47 -2.96 -25.56
CA THR A 71 18.78 -1.72 -25.94
C THR A 71 17.54 -1.47 -25.08
N ILE A 72 16.65 -2.46 -24.98
CA ILE A 72 15.43 -2.38 -24.16
C ILE A 72 15.78 -2.05 -22.71
N CYS A 73 16.72 -2.78 -22.11
CA CYS A 73 17.13 -2.54 -20.73
C CYS A 73 17.79 -1.16 -20.54
N GLY A 74 18.58 -0.68 -21.49
CA GLY A 74 19.20 0.65 -21.42
C GLY A 74 18.16 1.76 -21.39
N ILE A 75 17.16 1.67 -22.28
CA ILE A 75 16.07 2.65 -22.39
C ILE A 75 15.16 2.59 -21.16
N LEU A 76 14.72 1.40 -20.72
CA LEU A 76 13.85 1.21 -19.54
C LEU A 76 14.45 1.77 -18.23
N ASN A 77 15.77 1.95 -18.15
CA ASN A 77 16.45 2.49 -16.97
C ASN A 77 16.88 3.95 -17.13
N SER A 78 16.33 4.66 -18.12
CA SER A 78 16.63 6.07 -18.40
C SER A 78 15.43 6.98 -18.12
N ASN A 79 15.69 8.26 -17.84
CA ASN A 79 14.67 9.29 -17.67
C ASN A 79 14.46 10.14 -18.93
N MET A 80 15.43 10.07 -19.84
CA MET A 80 15.54 10.87 -21.05
C MET A 80 16.31 10.05 -22.09
N SER A 81 16.05 10.28 -23.38
CA SER A 81 16.80 9.62 -24.46
C SER A 81 17.31 10.61 -25.50
N ILE A 82 18.40 10.23 -26.17
CA ILE A 82 18.86 10.84 -27.42
C ILE A 82 18.76 9.80 -28.53
N LEU A 83 17.93 10.06 -29.54
CA LEU A 83 17.88 9.24 -30.76
C LEU A 83 18.79 9.85 -31.82
N VAL A 84 19.84 9.12 -32.20
CA VAL A 84 20.84 9.56 -33.16
C VAL A 84 20.51 9.02 -34.55
N ILE A 85 20.39 9.94 -35.50
CA ILE A 85 20.02 9.65 -36.89
C ILE A 85 21.10 10.23 -37.80
N SER A 86 21.59 9.46 -38.78
CA SER A 86 22.49 10.00 -39.79
C SER A 86 21.67 10.74 -40.85
N ALA A 87 22.16 11.92 -41.28
CA ALA A 87 21.59 12.65 -42.41
C ALA A 87 21.75 11.93 -43.76
N ILE A 88 22.68 10.98 -43.86
CA ILE A 88 22.91 10.18 -45.08
C ILE A 88 21.88 9.05 -45.16
N ASP A 89 21.74 8.31 -44.07
CA ASP A 89 20.94 7.07 -44.01
C ASP A 89 19.46 7.34 -43.68
N GLY A 90 19.16 8.49 -43.07
CA GLY A 90 17.83 8.86 -42.62
C GLY A 90 17.25 7.91 -41.56
N VAL A 91 15.92 7.78 -41.55
CA VAL A 91 15.21 6.93 -40.60
C VAL A 91 15.24 5.47 -41.06
N CYS A 92 16.15 4.69 -40.47
CA CYS A 92 16.27 3.25 -40.74
C CYS A 92 15.33 2.38 -39.88
N LYS A 93 15.23 1.08 -40.20
CA LYS A 93 14.43 0.10 -39.42
C LYS A 93 14.80 0.04 -37.93
N GLN A 94 16.10 0.07 -37.59
CA GLN A 94 16.54 0.07 -36.18
C GLN A 94 16.23 1.40 -35.48
N THR A 95 16.30 2.52 -36.21
CA THR A 95 15.86 3.82 -35.70
C THR A 95 14.39 3.78 -35.30
N ILE A 96 13.52 3.26 -36.18
CA ILE A 96 12.09 3.06 -35.88
C ILE A 96 11.92 2.11 -34.69
N GLN A 97 12.66 1.00 -34.65
CA GLN A 97 12.56 0.04 -33.55
C GLN A 97 12.93 0.65 -32.20
N HIS A 98 14.01 1.43 -32.14
CA HIS A 98 14.44 2.11 -30.92
C HIS A 98 13.47 3.22 -30.53
N PHE A 99 12.99 4.00 -31.51
CA PHE A 99 11.97 5.01 -31.28
C PHE A 99 10.69 4.41 -30.69
N ASN A 100 10.24 3.27 -31.23
CA ASN A 100 9.09 2.54 -30.70
C ASN A 100 9.33 2.06 -29.27
N ILE A 101 10.53 1.58 -28.92
CA ILE A 101 10.87 1.26 -27.53
C ILE A 101 10.69 2.50 -26.64
N ILE A 102 11.29 3.64 -27.02
CA ILE A 102 11.18 4.89 -26.25
C ILE A 102 9.71 5.30 -26.10
N ASN A 103 8.94 5.27 -27.19
CA ASN A 103 7.52 5.63 -27.24
C ASN A 103 6.63 4.71 -26.39
N LEU A 104 7.06 3.48 -26.11
CA LEU A 104 6.37 2.53 -25.24
C LEU A 104 6.74 2.68 -23.75
N THR A 105 7.72 3.53 -23.42
CA THR A 105 8.14 3.81 -22.03
C THR A 105 7.58 5.14 -21.51
N SER A 106 7.79 5.41 -20.22
CA SER A 106 7.43 6.68 -19.57
C SER A 106 8.40 7.84 -19.87
N ILE A 107 9.26 7.72 -20.88
CA ILE A 107 10.22 8.77 -21.23
C ILE A 107 9.51 9.90 -21.95
N ASN A 108 9.39 11.04 -21.27
CA ASN A 108 8.70 12.23 -21.80
C ASN A 108 9.66 13.23 -22.48
N TYR A 109 10.96 12.98 -22.47
CA TYR A 109 12.00 13.89 -22.96
C TYR A 109 12.90 13.15 -23.95
N LEU A 110 12.85 13.57 -25.22
CA LEU A 110 13.62 13.00 -26.32
C LEU A 110 14.33 14.10 -27.10
N ILE A 111 15.63 13.94 -27.30
CA ILE A 111 16.37 14.75 -28.28
C ILE A 111 16.64 13.87 -29.50
N ILE A 112 16.33 14.35 -30.69
CA ILE A 112 16.71 13.72 -31.95
C ILE A 112 17.93 14.45 -32.49
N ALA A 113 19.08 13.76 -32.55
CA ALA A 113 20.35 14.31 -33.00
C ALA A 113 20.63 13.84 -34.44
N VAL A 114 20.61 14.77 -35.39
CA VAL A 114 20.94 14.51 -36.80
C VAL A 114 22.45 14.69 -37.00
N THR A 115 23.14 13.65 -37.42
CA THR A 115 24.62 13.57 -37.50
C THR A 115 25.09 13.30 -38.92
N LYS A 116 26.42 13.32 -39.14
CA LYS A 116 27.06 13.13 -40.46
C LYS A 116 26.59 14.12 -41.53
N ILE A 117 26.30 15.36 -41.12
CA ILE A 117 25.88 16.41 -42.06
C ILE A 117 27.01 16.83 -43.00
N ASP A 118 28.27 16.65 -42.58
CA ASP A 118 29.48 16.87 -43.36
C ASP A 118 29.55 15.98 -44.62
N LEU A 119 28.84 14.87 -44.60
CA LEU A 119 28.79 13.88 -45.68
C LEU A 119 27.46 13.88 -46.44
N ALA A 120 26.49 14.71 -46.04
CA ALA A 120 25.14 14.72 -46.60
C ALA A 120 24.91 15.99 -47.43
N SER A 121 24.19 15.85 -48.55
CA SER A 121 23.69 16.99 -49.31
C SER A 121 22.55 17.70 -48.58
N GLU A 122 22.31 18.98 -48.89
CA GLU A 122 21.18 19.74 -48.34
C GLU A 122 19.83 19.03 -48.54
N ALA A 123 19.64 18.39 -49.70
CA ALA A 123 18.45 17.61 -50.00
C ALA A 123 18.29 16.41 -49.04
N GLN A 124 19.36 15.64 -48.79
CA GLN A 124 19.33 14.49 -47.87
C GLN A 124 19.06 14.91 -46.42
N ILE A 125 19.63 16.05 -45.99
CA ILE A 125 19.37 16.61 -44.66
C ILE A 125 17.87 16.95 -44.54
N GLN A 126 17.31 17.62 -45.56
CA GLN A 126 15.90 18.00 -45.55
C GLN A 126 14.98 16.76 -45.57
N ASP A 127 15.26 15.77 -46.42
CA ASP A 127 14.52 14.51 -46.46
C ASP A 127 14.54 13.79 -45.11
N THR A 128 15.71 13.74 -44.45
CA THR A 128 15.85 13.16 -43.11
C THR A 128 15.01 13.92 -42.08
N LEU A 129 14.97 15.25 -42.13
CA LEU A 129 14.15 16.07 -41.25
C LEU A 129 12.64 15.84 -41.48
N ASN A 130 12.21 15.63 -42.73
CA ASN A 130 10.82 15.29 -43.03
C ASN A 130 10.44 13.94 -42.44
N GLN A 131 11.28 12.91 -42.61
CA GLN A 131 11.07 11.58 -41.99
C GLN A 131 11.03 11.66 -40.46
N ILE A 132 11.86 12.51 -39.85
CA ILE A 132 11.83 12.77 -38.41
C ILE A 132 10.50 13.40 -37.99
N ASN A 133 9.99 14.38 -38.74
CA ASN A 133 8.70 14.99 -38.45
C ASN A 133 7.55 13.97 -38.51
N GLU A 134 7.58 13.04 -39.46
CA GLU A 134 6.61 11.93 -39.50
C GLU A 134 6.68 11.05 -38.24
N LEU A 135 7.88 10.69 -37.78
CA LEU A 135 8.05 9.96 -36.52
C LEU A 135 7.48 10.73 -35.33
N ILE A 136 7.80 12.02 -35.21
CA ILE A 136 7.33 12.89 -34.13
C ILE A 136 5.80 12.96 -34.10
N ASN A 137 5.17 13.14 -35.27
CA ASN A 137 3.71 13.23 -35.41
C ASN A 137 2.99 11.94 -34.99
N SER A 138 3.65 10.79 -35.11
CA SER A 138 3.12 9.47 -34.69
C SER A 138 3.39 9.12 -33.21
N SER A 139 4.00 10.03 -32.45
CA SER A 139 4.52 9.73 -31.11
C SER A 139 3.61 10.21 -29.98
N ASN A 140 3.76 9.55 -28.84
CA ASN A 140 3.11 9.92 -27.58
C ASN A 140 4.07 10.69 -26.65
N ILE A 141 5.26 11.06 -27.13
CA ILE A 141 6.32 11.69 -26.33
C ILE A 141 6.07 13.20 -26.29
N GLN A 142 6.01 13.77 -25.08
CA GLN A 142 5.58 15.16 -24.88
C GLN A 142 6.63 16.21 -25.29
N ASN A 143 7.90 15.99 -24.97
CA ASN A 143 8.96 16.97 -25.17
C ASN A 143 10.02 16.42 -26.13
N ILE A 144 9.80 16.62 -27.42
CA ILE A 144 10.76 16.24 -28.46
C ILE A 144 11.48 17.49 -28.98
N SER A 145 12.78 17.39 -29.19
CA SER A 145 13.58 18.45 -29.84
C SER A 145 14.54 17.85 -30.85
N THR A 146 14.56 18.41 -32.05
CA THR A 146 15.49 17.99 -33.12
C THR A 146 16.65 18.96 -33.19
N LEU A 147 17.88 18.44 -33.21
CA LEU A 147 19.12 19.21 -33.32
C LEU A 147 20.00 18.63 -34.41
N ILE A 148 20.56 19.52 -35.24
CA ILE A 148 21.60 19.17 -36.20
C ILE A 148 22.96 19.25 -35.48
N ILE A 149 23.73 18.17 -35.57
CA ILE A 149 25.04 18.04 -34.95
C ILE A 149 26.12 18.10 -36.02
N ASP A 150 26.85 19.21 -35.98
CA ASP A 150 28.05 19.44 -36.76
C ASP A 150 29.27 19.24 -35.87
N TYR A 151 30.02 18.16 -36.08
CA TYR A 151 31.19 17.87 -35.26
C TYR A 151 32.36 18.83 -35.50
N GLU A 152 32.39 19.54 -36.63
CA GLU A 152 33.42 20.57 -36.88
C GLU A 152 33.10 21.87 -36.14
N ASN A 153 31.81 22.15 -35.96
CA ASN A 153 31.33 23.29 -35.18
C ASN A 153 31.07 22.91 -33.71
N LYS A 154 32.02 23.24 -32.82
CA LYS A 154 31.90 23.05 -31.36
C LYS A 154 30.65 23.69 -30.75
N GLU A 155 30.06 24.69 -31.39
CA GLU A 155 28.81 25.30 -30.93
C GLU A 155 27.62 24.32 -30.99
N SER A 156 27.64 23.34 -31.90
CA SER A 156 26.58 22.34 -32.03
C SER A 156 26.51 21.42 -30.80
N ILE A 157 27.66 20.92 -30.32
CA ILE A 157 27.77 20.11 -29.12
C ILE A 157 27.40 20.93 -27.88
N LYS A 158 27.79 22.22 -27.86
CA LYS A 158 27.37 23.13 -26.79
C LYS A 158 25.84 23.30 -26.75
N LYS A 159 25.19 23.50 -27.89
CA LYS A 159 23.71 23.55 -28.00
C LYS A 159 23.05 22.27 -27.51
N LEU A 160 23.62 21.10 -27.85
CA LEU A 160 23.15 19.81 -27.32
C LEU A 160 23.25 19.77 -25.79
N SER A 161 24.39 20.17 -25.23
CA SER A 161 24.60 20.20 -23.77
C SER A 161 23.62 21.15 -23.06
N GLU A 162 23.34 22.31 -23.66
CA GLU A 162 22.39 23.29 -23.14
C GLU A 162 20.96 22.75 -23.19
N LYS A 163 20.59 22.06 -24.28
CA LYS A 163 19.26 21.46 -24.41
C LYS A 163 19.04 20.31 -23.44
N ILE A 164 20.05 19.46 -23.23
CA ILE A 164 20.02 18.42 -22.18
C ILE A 164 19.81 19.08 -20.82
N TYR A 165 20.53 20.15 -20.51
CA TYR A 165 20.39 20.87 -19.25
C TYR A 165 19.00 21.49 -19.07
N GLU A 166 18.43 22.10 -20.11
CA GLU A 166 17.06 22.67 -20.11
C GLU A 166 16.02 21.60 -19.77
N LEU A 167 15.98 20.51 -20.56
CA LEU A 167 15.01 19.43 -20.36
C LEU A 167 15.22 18.71 -19.02
N ALA A 168 16.48 18.56 -18.59
CA ALA A 168 16.81 17.95 -17.31
C ALA A 168 16.26 18.71 -16.11
N LYS A 169 15.98 20.03 -16.20
CA LYS A 169 15.39 20.80 -15.09
C LYS A 169 13.97 20.38 -14.77
N ASP A 170 13.21 19.97 -15.77
CA ASP A 170 11.78 19.67 -15.61
C ASP A 170 11.53 18.21 -15.18
N ILE A 171 12.54 17.34 -15.30
CA ILE A 171 12.44 15.95 -14.87
C ILE A 171 12.32 15.86 -13.34
N ASN A 172 11.14 15.55 -12.83
CA ASN A 172 10.95 15.36 -11.40
C ASN A 172 11.61 14.05 -10.91
N GLN A 173 12.32 14.11 -9.78
CA GLN A 173 12.83 12.91 -9.13
C GLN A 173 11.69 12.17 -8.42
N LYS A 174 11.57 10.86 -8.65
CA LYS A 174 10.60 10.02 -7.95
C LYS A 174 11.03 9.90 -6.48
N ASN A 175 10.29 10.54 -5.57
CA ASN A 175 10.53 10.42 -4.12
C ASN A 175 10.02 9.09 -3.54
N ILE A 176 10.53 7.96 -4.01
CA ILE A 176 10.20 6.67 -3.38
C ILE A 176 10.90 6.62 -2.01
N SER A 177 10.14 6.33 -0.96
CA SER A 177 10.61 6.33 0.44
C SER A 177 11.63 5.24 0.78
N LYS A 178 11.86 4.29 -0.13
CA LYS A 178 12.78 3.17 0.04
C LYS A 178 14.04 3.38 -0.79
N ASN A 179 15.17 2.91 -0.29
CA ASN A 179 16.42 2.86 -1.05
C ASN A 179 16.35 1.66 -2.00
N ILE A 180 16.27 1.90 -3.31
CA ILE A 180 16.10 0.86 -4.32
C ILE A 180 17.22 0.95 -5.35
N PHE A 181 18.08 -0.04 -5.38
CA PHE A 181 19.16 -0.17 -6.36
C PHE A 181 18.90 -1.37 -7.27
N LYS A 182 18.72 -1.13 -8.57
CA LYS A 182 18.49 -2.20 -9.56
C LYS A 182 19.83 -2.67 -10.11
N ILE A 183 20.13 -3.95 -9.92
CA ILE A 183 21.39 -4.57 -10.32
C ILE A 183 21.34 -4.94 -11.80
N ASP A 184 22.35 -4.52 -12.56
CA ASP A 184 22.51 -4.89 -13.97
C ASP A 184 23.68 -5.85 -14.22
N ASN A 185 24.72 -5.83 -13.37
CA ASN A 185 25.88 -6.69 -13.51
C ASN A 185 26.48 -7.05 -12.13
N SER A 186 27.16 -8.19 -12.07
CA SER A 186 27.93 -8.64 -10.92
C SER A 186 29.28 -9.18 -11.40
N PHE A 187 30.35 -8.82 -10.70
CA PHE A 187 31.71 -9.26 -11.04
C PHE A 187 32.61 -9.31 -9.79
N THR A 188 33.79 -9.89 -9.93
CA THR A 188 34.77 -10.00 -8.84
C THR A 188 35.98 -9.16 -9.16
N VAL A 189 36.43 -8.36 -8.20
CA VAL A 189 37.64 -7.53 -8.32
C VAL A 189 38.66 -8.02 -7.30
N LYS A 190 39.89 -8.29 -7.74
CA LYS A 190 40.99 -8.77 -6.89
C LYS A 190 41.22 -7.78 -5.74
N GLY A 191 41.23 -8.27 -4.50
CA GLY A 191 41.39 -7.46 -3.28
C GLY A 191 40.11 -6.78 -2.77
N TYR A 192 39.08 -6.64 -3.60
CA TYR A 192 37.79 -6.05 -3.19
C TYR A 192 36.71 -7.10 -2.93
N GLY A 193 36.72 -8.22 -3.66
CA GLY A 193 35.68 -9.25 -3.59
C GLY A 193 34.58 -9.01 -4.62
N THR A 194 33.34 -9.38 -4.27
CA THR A 194 32.17 -9.21 -5.14
C THR A 194 31.78 -7.74 -5.24
N VAL A 195 31.67 -7.26 -6.47
CA VAL A 195 31.21 -5.92 -6.82
C VAL A 195 29.99 -6.06 -7.72
N ILE A 196 28.95 -5.29 -7.42
CA ILE A 196 27.76 -5.18 -8.25
C ILE A 196 27.69 -3.80 -8.87
N SER A 197 27.16 -3.71 -10.09
CA SER A 197 26.82 -2.43 -10.72
C SER A 197 25.34 -2.33 -11.01
N GLY A 198 24.88 -1.09 -11.18
CA GLY A 198 23.48 -0.79 -11.36
C GLY A 198 23.16 0.67 -11.09
N ASN A 199 21.87 0.96 -11.05
CA ASN A 199 21.35 2.30 -10.87
C ASN A 199 20.56 2.39 -9.55
N LEU A 200 20.87 3.39 -8.74
CA LEU A 200 20.09 3.75 -7.56
C LEU A 200 18.84 4.51 -8.04
N ILE A 201 17.70 3.83 -8.10
CA ILE A 201 16.45 4.39 -8.62
C ILE A 201 15.80 5.33 -7.61
N SER A 202 15.98 5.05 -6.32
CA SER A 202 15.41 5.89 -5.27
C SER A 202 16.15 5.83 -3.95
N GLY A 203 15.91 6.85 -3.14
CA GLY A 203 16.52 7.01 -1.82
C GLY A 203 18.00 7.38 -1.90
N SER A 204 18.75 6.98 -0.88
CA SER A 204 20.19 7.19 -0.78
C SER A 204 20.87 5.94 -0.23
N LEU A 205 22.11 5.69 -0.65
CA LEU A 205 22.95 4.65 -0.06
C LEU A 205 24.19 5.30 0.53
N THR A 206 24.56 4.89 1.72
CA THR A 206 25.74 5.36 2.43
C THR A 206 26.68 4.19 2.73
N LYS A 207 27.99 4.48 2.77
CA LYS A 207 28.99 3.49 3.16
C LYS A 207 28.65 2.91 4.54
N ASN A 208 28.85 1.61 4.68
CA ASN A 208 28.50 0.78 5.85
C ASN A 208 27.02 0.51 6.06
N ASP A 209 26.12 0.98 5.19
CA ASP A 209 24.71 0.59 5.26
C ASP A 209 24.56 -0.94 5.22
N GLU A 210 23.70 -1.47 6.08
CA GLU A 210 23.23 -2.84 5.98
C GLU A 210 22.25 -2.95 4.81
N ILE A 211 22.46 -3.96 3.97
CA ILE A 211 21.71 -4.14 2.72
C ILE A 211 21.25 -5.58 2.58
N THR A 212 20.13 -5.74 1.87
CA THR A 212 19.59 -7.03 1.46
C THR A 212 19.43 -7.04 -0.06
N ILE A 213 19.87 -8.12 -0.69
CA ILE A 213 19.66 -8.40 -2.12
C ILE A 213 18.48 -9.35 -2.27
N TYR A 214 17.51 -8.94 -3.08
CA TYR A 214 16.27 -9.62 -3.37
C TYR A 214 16.24 -10.13 -4.82
N PRO A 215 15.49 -11.22 -5.10
CA PRO A 215 14.54 -11.94 -4.22
C PRO A 215 15.16 -12.93 -3.22
N GLN A 216 16.46 -13.19 -3.27
CA GLN A 216 17.13 -14.26 -2.51
C GLN A 216 17.29 -13.96 -1.00
N ASN A 217 17.01 -12.72 -0.56
CA ASN A 217 17.20 -12.24 0.82
C ASN A 217 18.66 -12.36 1.32
N LEU A 218 19.63 -12.12 0.44
CA LEU A 218 21.05 -12.18 0.79
C LEU A 218 21.44 -10.90 1.53
N LYS A 219 21.86 -11.04 2.80
CA LYS A 219 22.28 -9.92 3.64
C LYS A 219 23.77 -9.64 3.48
N SER A 220 24.12 -8.36 3.42
CA SER A 220 25.50 -7.88 3.41
C SER A 220 25.56 -6.43 3.92
N LYS A 221 26.67 -5.76 3.71
CA LYS A 221 26.87 -4.34 4.00
C LYS A 221 27.59 -3.65 2.85
N ILE A 222 27.41 -2.35 2.70
CA ILE A 222 28.17 -1.57 1.70
C ILE A 222 29.59 -1.35 2.21
N LYS A 223 30.59 -2.03 1.63
CA LYS A 223 31.99 -1.81 2.03
C LYS A 223 32.55 -0.53 1.42
N ASN A 224 32.36 -0.34 0.12
CA ASN A 224 32.79 0.82 -0.65
C ASN A 224 31.83 1.04 -1.82
N MET A 225 31.67 2.29 -2.25
CA MET A 225 30.92 2.65 -3.45
C MET A 225 31.76 3.53 -4.35
N GLN A 226 31.55 3.38 -5.66
CA GLN A 226 32.12 4.25 -6.67
C GLN A 226 31.03 4.72 -7.64
N SER A 227 31.10 5.98 -8.02
CA SER A 227 30.32 6.60 -9.08
C SER A 227 31.30 7.25 -10.04
N HIS A 228 31.20 6.97 -11.34
CA HIS A 228 32.07 7.58 -12.36
C HIS A 228 33.57 7.47 -12.06
N SER A 229 34.01 6.27 -11.62
CA SER A 229 35.38 5.95 -11.20
C SER A 229 35.90 6.76 -10.00
N LYS A 230 35.03 7.48 -9.28
CA LYS A 230 35.35 8.20 -8.05
C LYS A 230 34.70 7.49 -6.86
N THR A 231 35.44 7.34 -5.78
CA THR A 231 34.89 6.82 -4.52
C THR A 231 33.92 7.82 -3.93
N VAL A 232 32.74 7.34 -3.51
CA VAL A 232 31.70 8.16 -2.89
C VAL A 232 31.30 7.56 -1.54
N GLU A 233 31.08 8.42 -0.55
CA GLU A 233 30.60 7.99 0.77
C GLU A 233 29.08 7.83 0.80
N THR A 234 28.37 8.74 0.15
CA THR A 234 26.91 8.70 0.00
C THR A 234 26.55 8.94 -1.46
N ALA A 235 25.58 8.18 -1.95
CA ALA A 235 25.00 8.32 -3.28
C ALA A 235 23.49 8.52 -3.17
N TYR A 236 22.94 9.28 -4.10
CA TYR A 236 21.51 9.63 -4.15
C TYR A 236 20.84 9.03 -5.39
N ALA A 237 19.52 9.03 -5.41
CA ALA A 237 18.70 8.57 -6.53
C ALA A 237 19.19 9.10 -7.91
N ASN A 238 18.92 8.29 -8.93
CA ASN A 238 19.37 8.42 -10.32
C ASN A 238 20.90 8.44 -10.50
N THR A 239 21.64 7.79 -9.61
CA THR A 239 23.10 7.65 -9.73
C THR A 239 23.45 6.21 -10.11
N ARG A 240 24.33 6.06 -11.11
CA ARG A 240 24.97 4.78 -11.40
C ARG A 240 26.09 4.51 -10.39
N LEU A 241 26.10 3.32 -9.79
CA LEU A 241 27.08 2.93 -8.78
C LEU A 241 27.70 1.56 -9.08
N ALA A 242 28.96 1.43 -8.69
CA ALA A 242 29.61 0.16 -8.42
C ALA A 242 29.74 0.00 -6.90
N ILE A 243 29.20 -1.08 -6.34
CA ILE A 243 29.09 -1.31 -4.90
C ILE A 243 29.82 -2.59 -4.54
N ASN A 244 30.77 -2.50 -3.61
CA ASN A 244 31.42 -3.67 -3.04
C ASN A 244 30.57 -4.25 -1.90
N ILE A 245 30.17 -5.51 -2.08
CA ILE A 245 29.31 -6.27 -1.18
C ILE A 245 30.04 -7.53 -0.66
N PRO A 246 30.75 -7.44 0.48
CA PRO A 246 31.46 -8.57 1.04
C PRO A 246 30.49 -9.69 1.45
N SER A 247 31.02 -10.90 1.60
CA SER A 247 30.30 -12.09 2.09
C SER A 247 29.24 -12.68 1.15
N ILE A 248 28.96 -12.05 0.01
CA ILE A 248 28.10 -12.60 -1.05
C ILE A 248 28.98 -13.02 -2.22
N LYS A 249 28.77 -14.22 -2.76
CA LYS A 249 29.49 -14.68 -3.95
C LYS A 249 28.88 -14.07 -5.21
N LYS A 250 29.69 -13.85 -6.25
CA LYS A 250 29.23 -13.30 -7.53
C LYS A 250 28.11 -14.16 -8.12
N GLU A 251 28.22 -15.48 -8.00
CA GLU A 251 27.31 -16.45 -8.61
C GLU A 251 25.91 -16.42 -7.99
N ASP A 252 25.77 -15.85 -6.78
CA ASP A 252 24.48 -15.76 -6.08
C ASP A 252 23.68 -14.50 -6.47
N VAL A 253 24.31 -13.56 -7.21
CA VAL A 253 23.73 -12.28 -7.60
C VAL A 253 23.59 -12.19 -9.10
N PHE A 254 22.35 -12.02 -9.55
CA PHE A 254 21.99 -11.97 -10.95
C PHE A 254 21.48 -10.59 -11.37
N ARG A 255 21.62 -10.29 -12.66
CA ARG A 255 20.93 -9.16 -13.29
C ARG A 255 19.42 -9.24 -13.04
N GLY A 256 18.80 -8.11 -12.71
CA GLY A 256 17.38 -8.05 -12.32
C GLY A 256 17.15 -8.18 -10.81
N ASN A 257 18.17 -8.57 -10.03
CA ASN A 257 18.08 -8.50 -8.57
C ASN A 257 18.04 -7.04 -8.10
N VAL A 258 17.50 -6.84 -6.89
CA VAL A 258 17.34 -5.52 -6.28
C VAL A 258 18.05 -5.50 -4.94
N LEU A 259 18.90 -4.50 -4.74
CA LEU A 259 19.49 -4.18 -3.44
C LEU A 259 18.62 -3.12 -2.75
N SER A 260 18.34 -3.32 -1.47
CA SER A 260 17.67 -2.34 -0.62
C SER A 260 18.19 -2.38 0.82
N THR A 261 18.14 -1.23 1.49
CA THR A 261 18.29 -1.14 2.96
C THR A 261 17.00 -1.51 3.69
N SER A 262 15.86 -1.56 2.99
CA SER A 262 14.59 -1.98 3.55
C SER A 262 14.54 -3.51 3.70
N SER A 263 14.13 -3.98 4.88
CA SER A 263 14.13 -5.40 5.23
C SER A 263 12.92 -6.22 4.73
N ASN A 264 11.97 -5.59 4.03
CA ASN A 264 10.71 -6.24 3.63
C ASN A 264 10.26 -5.85 2.20
N LEU A 265 11.09 -6.12 1.18
CA LEU A 265 10.59 -6.16 -0.19
C LEU A 265 9.92 -7.52 -0.45
N GLN A 266 8.73 -7.51 -1.02
CA GLN A 266 7.93 -8.72 -1.24
C GLN A 266 8.18 -9.25 -2.66
N PRO A 267 8.84 -10.40 -2.82
CA PRO A 267 8.99 -11.03 -4.12
C PRO A 267 7.64 -11.55 -4.63
N SER A 268 7.44 -11.50 -5.95
CA SER A 268 6.26 -12.08 -6.59
C SER A 268 6.58 -12.59 -7.98
N ASN A 269 5.86 -13.63 -8.39
CA ASN A 269 5.82 -14.16 -9.74
C ASN A 269 4.47 -13.90 -10.44
N ILE A 270 3.58 -13.09 -9.85
CA ILE A 270 2.30 -12.72 -10.44
C ILE A 270 2.15 -11.20 -10.42
N ILE A 271 2.02 -10.63 -11.61
CA ILE A 271 1.89 -9.18 -11.80
C ILE A 271 0.67 -8.92 -12.67
N ASN A 272 -0.14 -7.93 -12.30
CA ASN A 272 -1.19 -7.41 -13.18
C ASN A 272 -0.64 -6.16 -13.89
N ALA A 273 -0.78 -6.10 -15.20
CA ALA A 273 -0.25 -5.03 -16.04
C ALA A 273 -1.29 -4.53 -17.04
N LEU A 274 -1.23 -3.24 -17.34
CA LEU A 274 -1.90 -2.65 -18.49
C LEU A 274 -0.96 -2.73 -19.67
N ILE A 275 -1.38 -3.37 -20.75
CA ILE A 275 -0.60 -3.44 -21.99
C ILE A 275 -1.32 -2.71 -23.11
N TYR A 276 -0.54 -2.10 -23.99
CA TYR A 276 -1.02 -1.35 -25.15
C TYR A 276 -0.75 -2.15 -26.41
N THR A 277 -1.78 -2.33 -27.21
CA THR A 277 -1.69 -3.11 -28.46
C THR A 277 -1.62 -2.25 -29.71
N ASP A 278 -1.23 -0.99 -29.56
CA ASP A 278 -0.99 -0.09 -30.68
C ASP A 278 0.21 -0.60 -31.50
N ASN A 279 0.06 -0.66 -32.82
CA ASN A 279 1.09 -1.07 -33.78
C ASN A 279 1.58 -2.53 -33.67
N ILE A 280 0.80 -3.45 -33.08
CA ILE A 280 1.17 -4.88 -33.08
C ILE A 280 0.75 -5.55 -34.39
N SER A 281 1.69 -6.19 -35.08
CA SER A 281 1.45 -7.01 -36.27
C SER A 281 0.75 -8.36 -35.97
N LYS A 282 0.73 -8.79 -34.71
CA LYS A 282 0.32 -10.13 -34.25
C LYS A 282 -0.66 -10.05 -33.08
N ASN A 283 -1.77 -10.79 -33.18
CA ASN A 283 -2.69 -10.96 -32.05
C ASN A 283 -2.04 -11.78 -30.92
N ILE A 284 -1.99 -11.20 -29.73
CA ILE A 284 -1.57 -11.90 -28.50
C ILE A 284 -2.63 -12.92 -28.14
N LYS A 285 -2.25 -14.19 -27.96
CA LYS A 285 -3.20 -15.23 -27.52
C LYS A 285 -3.22 -15.29 -25.99
N ASN A 286 -4.40 -15.56 -25.44
CA ASN A 286 -4.50 -15.91 -24.03
C ASN A 286 -3.66 -17.16 -23.74
N HIS A 287 -2.96 -17.18 -22.61
CA HIS A 287 -2.03 -18.24 -22.22
C HIS A 287 -0.75 -18.38 -23.06
N GLU A 288 -0.43 -17.42 -23.93
CA GLU A 288 0.83 -17.39 -24.68
C GLU A 288 2.02 -17.04 -23.77
N PHE A 289 3.20 -17.56 -24.11
CA PHE A 289 4.46 -17.23 -23.45
C PHE A 289 5.17 -16.09 -24.16
N VAL A 290 5.55 -15.08 -23.38
CA VAL A 290 6.27 -13.89 -23.84
C VAL A 290 7.54 -13.67 -23.01
N LYS A 291 8.48 -12.89 -23.53
CA LYS A 291 9.62 -12.37 -22.76
C LYS A 291 9.24 -11.01 -22.21
N LEU A 292 9.15 -10.88 -20.89
CA LEU A 292 8.93 -9.64 -20.16
C LEU A 292 10.26 -8.97 -19.84
N TYR A 293 10.36 -7.69 -20.17
CA TYR A 293 11.42 -6.79 -19.72
C TYR A 293 10.83 -5.73 -18.80
N THR A 294 11.45 -5.51 -17.64
CA THR A 294 11.07 -4.45 -16.69
C THR A 294 12.26 -4.05 -15.83
N GLY A 295 12.60 -2.76 -15.82
CA GLY A 295 13.86 -2.29 -15.22
C GLY A 295 15.08 -3.02 -15.77
N THR A 296 15.83 -3.72 -14.91
CA THR A 296 16.97 -4.56 -15.30
C THR A 296 16.61 -6.04 -15.47
N THR A 297 15.34 -6.42 -15.25
CA THR A 297 14.87 -7.80 -15.28
C THR A 297 14.45 -8.22 -16.69
N SER A 298 14.85 -9.42 -17.10
CA SER A 298 14.34 -10.11 -18.29
C SER A 298 13.88 -11.51 -17.89
N ILE A 299 12.62 -11.84 -18.12
CA ILE A 299 12.03 -13.11 -17.65
C ILE A 299 10.93 -13.60 -18.58
N THR A 300 10.77 -14.92 -18.70
CA THR A 300 9.63 -15.50 -19.40
C THR A 300 8.37 -15.38 -18.56
N ALA A 301 7.28 -14.92 -19.17
CA ALA A 301 5.98 -14.77 -18.55
C ALA A 301 4.89 -15.41 -19.41
N LYS A 302 3.87 -15.97 -18.77
CA LYS A 302 2.63 -16.41 -19.41
C LYS A 302 1.58 -15.31 -19.28
N ILE A 303 1.02 -14.87 -20.41
CA ILE A 303 -0.03 -13.86 -20.45
C ILE A 303 -1.38 -14.50 -20.14
N ILE A 304 -2.16 -13.85 -19.29
CA ILE A 304 -3.53 -14.23 -19.00
C ILE A 304 -4.41 -13.00 -19.15
N ASN A 305 -5.35 -13.07 -20.09
CA ASN A 305 -6.33 -12.01 -20.25
C ASN A 305 -7.27 -11.99 -19.04
N LEU A 306 -7.41 -10.83 -18.40
CA LEU A 306 -8.33 -10.65 -17.29
C LEU A 306 -9.72 -10.17 -17.75
N GLN A 307 -9.93 -9.96 -19.05
CA GLN A 307 -11.22 -9.55 -19.62
C GLN A 307 -11.76 -10.61 -20.58
N ASP A 308 -13.07 -10.63 -20.80
CA ASP A 308 -13.75 -11.56 -21.72
C ASP A 308 -13.63 -11.16 -23.20
N LYS A 309 -13.11 -9.97 -23.51
CA LYS A 309 -12.94 -9.50 -24.89
C LYS A 309 -11.72 -10.16 -25.54
N LEU A 310 -11.85 -10.50 -26.84
CA LEU A 310 -10.73 -10.88 -27.68
C LEU A 310 -9.67 -9.76 -27.68
N ILE A 311 -8.39 -10.15 -27.77
CA ILE A 311 -7.26 -9.23 -27.83
C ILE A 311 -7.22 -8.65 -29.25
N TYR A 312 -7.69 -7.42 -29.41
CA TYR A 312 -7.68 -6.69 -30.67
C TYR A 312 -6.48 -5.74 -30.74
N PRO A 313 -5.90 -5.51 -31.93
CA PRO A 313 -4.92 -4.44 -32.14
C PRO A 313 -5.50 -3.08 -31.75
N ASN A 314 -4.63 -2.15 -31.35
CA ASN A 314 -4.95 -0.78 -30.95
C ASN A 314 -5.91 -0.65 -29.75
N SER A 315 -5.83 -1.61 -28.82
CA SER A 315 -6.61 -1.63 -27.58
C SER A 315 -5.72 -1.62 -26.33
N LYS A 316 -6.28 -1.07 -25.24
CA LYS A 316 -5.75 -1.25 -23.88
C LYS A 316 -6.26 -2.57 -23.33
N LEU A 317 -5.38 -3.38 -22.78
CA LEU A 317 -5.74 -4.68 -22.23
C LEU A 317 -5.16 -4.85 -20.83
N LEU A 318 -6.00 -5.33 -19.94
CA LEU A 318 -5.61 -5.67 -18.59
C LEU A 318 -5.26 -7.15 -18.52
N VAL A 319 -4.00 -7.44 -18.24
CA VAL A 319 -3.46 -8.81 -18.24
C VAL A 319 -2.84 -9.16 -16.90
N GLN A 320 -2.85 -10.44 -16.58
CA GLN A 320 -2.02 -11.02 -15.54
C GLN A 320 -0.83 -11.73 -16.19
N LEU A 321 0.36 -11.33 -15.81
CA LEU A 321 1.63 -11.95 -16.19
C LEU A 321 2.04 -12.93 -15.10
N ARG A 322 2.11 -14.22 -15.44
CA ARG A 322 2.65 -15.27 -14.54
C ARG A 322 4.09 -15.56 -14.93
N LEU A 323 5.01 -15.17 -14.07
CA LEU A 323 6.45 -15.26 -14.31
C LEU A 323 6.97 -16.65 -13.96
N LYS A 324 8.04 -17.07 -14.65
CA LYS A 324 8.72 -18.34 -14.37
C LYS A 324 9.36 -18.37 -12.97
N ASP A 325 9.91 -17.24 -12.55
CA ASP A 325 10.66 -17.07 -11.30
C ASP A 325 10.15 -15.82 -10.55
N ASN A 326 10.44 -15.74 -9.26
CA ASN A 326 10.10 -14.58 -8.44
C ASN A 326 11.00 -13.38 -8.79
N ILE A 327 10.41 -12.19 -8.87
CA ILE A 327 11.14 -10.93 -9.04
C ILE A 327 10.68 -9.93 -7.97
N ILE A 328 11.30 -8.75 -7.93
CA ILE A 328 10.80 -7.61 -7.16
C ILE A 328 10.12 -6.63 -8.12
N PRO A 329 8.79 -6.71 -8.29
CA PRO A 329 8.06 -5.77 -9.13
C PRO A 329 7.84 -4.44 -8.41
N PHE A 330 7.87 -3.35 -9.18
CA PHE A 330 7.45 -2.04 -8.70
C PHE A 330 6.22 -1.59 -9.48
N ILE A 331 5.29 -0.94 -8.78
CA ILE A 331 4.08 -0.42 -9.42
C ILE A 331 4.45 0.79 -10.26
N SER A 332 3.79 0.94 -11.41
CA SER A 332 4.05 1.97 -12.43
C SER A 332 5.40 1.83 -13.14
N ASP A 333 6.14 0.75 -12.93
CA ASP A 333 7.29 0.43 -13.79
C ASP A 333 6.81 0.09 -15.20
N ASP A 334 7.56 0.60 -16.19
CA ASP A 334 7.35 0.26 -17.58
C ASP A 334 7.70 -1.20 -17.85
N ILE A 335 6.94 -1.81 -18.76
CA ILE A 335 7.17 -3.16 -19.24
C ILE A 335 7.22 -3.19 -20.77
N ILE A 336 8.07 -4.06 -21.29
CA ILE A 336 8.11 -4.38 -22.71
C ILE A 336 7.99 -5.90 -22.86
N LEU A 337 7.08 -6.33 -23.72
CA LEU A 337 6.80 -7.73 -24.02
C LEU A 337 7.33 -8.06 -25.40
N LEU A 338 8.14 -9.11 -25.50
CA LEU A 338 8.67 -9.65 -26.75
C LEU A 338 8.11 -11.03 -27.02
N ASP A 339 7.97 -11.34 -28.31
CA ASP A 339 7.68 -12.69 -28.76
C ASP A 339 8.84 -13.62 -28.41
N THR A 340 8.51 -14.81 -27.90
CA THR A 340 9.54 -15.77 -27.49
C THR A 340 10.31 -16.35 -28.67
N SER A 341 9.67 -16.45 -29.84
CA SER A 341 10.19 -17.03 -31.07
C SER A 341 10.86 -16.00 -31.99
N SER A 342 10.20 -14.89 -32.33
CA SER A 342 10.73 -13.89 -33.26
C SER A 342 11.63 -12.84 -32.58
N ASN A 343 11.58 -12.70 -31.26
CA ASN A 343 12.16 -11.58 -30.50
C ASN A 343 11.65 -10.20 -30.94
N GLU A 344 10.52 -10.13 -31.64
CA GLU A 344 9.88 -8.86 -31.99
C GLU A 344 9.14 -8.30 -30.78
N ILE A 345 9.07 -6.97 -30.71
CA ILE A 345 8.30 -6.28 -29.67
C ILE A 345 6.83 -6.55 -29.96
N ILE A 346 6.19 -7.22 -29.01
CA ILE A 346 4.75 -7.43 -29.02
C ILE A 346 4.07 -6.20 -28.46
N SER A 347 4.44 -5.73 -27.27
CA SER A 347 3.65 -4.70 -26.60
C SER A 347 4.45 -3.97 -25.55
N GLY A 348 4.11 -2.71 -25.29
CA GLY A 348 4.53 -1.97 -24.10
C GLY A 348 3.40 -1.89 -23.08
N GLY A 349 3.74 -1.50 -21.86
CA GLY A 349 2.75 -1.41 -20.80
C GLY A 349 3.31 -0.94 -19.49
N LYS A 350 2.50 -1.02 -18.45
CA LYS A 350 2.89 -0.66 -17.08
C LYS A 350 2.34 -1.63 -16.05
N ILE A 351 3.12 -1.86 -15.01
CA ILE A 351 2.69 -2.66 -13.86
C ILE A 351 1.62 -1.88 -13.09
N ILE A 352 0.42 -2.45 -12.95
CA ILE A 352 -0.67 -1.85 -12.18
C ILE A 352 -0.62 -2.32 -10.73
N ASN A 353 -0.41 -3.62 -10.53
CA ASN A 353 -0.49 -4.21 -9.20
C ASN A 353 0.31 -5.50 -9.11
N VAL A 354 0.82 -5.77 -7.91
CA VAL A 354 1.42 -7.05 -7.54
C VAL A 354 0.33 -7.87 -6.88
N SER A 355 0.12 -9.11 -7.31
CA SER A 355 -0.88 -9.98 -6.70
C SER A 355 -0.23 -11.27 -6.24
N ASN A 356 -0.77 -11.87 -5.18
CA ASN A 356 -0.35 -13.20 -4.71
C ASN A 356 -1.33 -14.29 -5.14
N HIS A 357 -2.39 -13.92 -5.87
CA HIS A 357 -3.49 -14.81 -6.20
C HIS A 357 -3.74 -14.84 -7.72
N LYS A 358 -4.12 -16.02 -8.20
CA LYS A 358 -4.70 -16.15 -9.53
C LYS A 358 -6.03 -15.39 -9.51
N LYS A 359 -6.17 -14.33 -10.31
CA LYS A 359 -7.41 -13.58 -10.37
C LYS A 359 -8.42 -14.24 -11.29
N ASN A 360 -9.68 -14.11 -10.91
CA ASN A 360 -10.82 -14.34 -11.80
C ASN A 360 -10.88 -13.20 -12.83
N LYS A 361 -11.65 -13.43 -13.90
CA LYS A 361 -11.92 -12.39 -14.88
C LYS A 361 -12.59 -11.18 -14.23
N ILE A 362 -12.43 -10.05 -14.87
CA ILE A 362 -12.91 -8.75 -14.45
C ILE A 362 -14.11 -8.40 -15.31
N ASP A 363 -15.22 -8.08 -14.66
CA ASP A 363 -16.51 -7.87 -15.31
C ASP A 363 -16.79 -6.39 -15.57
N PHE A 364 -15.76 -5.54 -15.61
CA PHE A 364 -15.90 -4.10 -15.88
C PHE A 364 -15.04 -3.61 -17.04
N ASP A 365 -15.52 -2.54 -17.68
CA ASP A 365 -14.83 -1.90 -18.78
C ASP A 365 -13.68 -1.02 -18.27
N ILE A 366 -12.45 -1.38 -18.63
CA ILE A 366 -11.25 -0.64 -18.23
C ILE A 366 -11.05 0.67 -19.00
N SER A 367 -11.72 0.85 -20.14
CA SER A 367 -11.55 2.03 -21.00
C SER A 367 -11.99 3.34 -20.32
N ILE A 368 -12.82 3.23 -19.28
CA ILE A 368 -13.34 4.34 -18.49
C ILE A 368 -12.28 4.87 -17.51
N PHE A 369 -11.23 4.09 -17.23
CA PHE A 369 -10.22 4.41 -16.23
C PHE A 369 -8.90 4.84 -16.87
N ASP A 370 -8.26 5.84 -16.27
CA ASP A 370 -6.85 6.08 -16.50
C ASP A 370 -5.97 5.07 -15.72
N ILE A 371 -4.65 5.13 -15.94
CA ILE A 371 -3.75 4.16 -15.33
C ILE A 371 -3.66 4.32 -13.81
N ASP A 372 -3.69 5.56 -13.30
CA ASP A 372 -3.58 5.84 -11.88
C ASP A 372 -4.85 5.34 -11.16
N GLU A 373 -6.02 5.58 -11.77
CA GLU A 373 -7.31 5.04 -11.35
C GLU A 373 -7.29 3.50 -11.26
N LEU A 374 -6.75 2.81 -12.26
CA LEU A 374 -6.58 1.35 -12.23
C LEU A 374 -5.63 0.90 -11.13
N ILE A 375 -4.50 1.58 -10.94
CA ILE A 375 -3.53 1.26 -9.88
C ILE A 375 -4.22 1.31 -8.51
N PHE A 376 -4.94 2.40 -8.22
CA PHE A 376 -5.61 2.55 -6.94
C PHE A 376 -6.75 1.57 -6.76
N LEU A 377 -7.57 1.36 -7.80
CA LEU A 377 -8.66 0.40 -7.75
C LEU A 377 -8.15 -1.00 -7.39
N PHE A 378 -7.05 -1.44 -8.00
CA PHE A 378 -6.44 -2.73 -7.71
C PHE A 378 -5.82 -2.79 -6.31
N ALA A 379 -5.18 -1.71 -5.86
CA ALA A 379 -4.65 -1.61 -4.50
C ALA A 379 -5.75 -1.77 -3.45
N ILE A 380 -6.90 -1.11 -3.67
CA ILE A 380 -8.06 -1.15 -2.80
C ILE A 380 -8.70 -2.54 -2.84
N LYS A 381 -8.85 -3.15 -4.02
CA LYS A 381 -9.39 -4.52 -4.16
C LYS A 381 -8.56 -5.57 -3.43
N GLU A 382 -7.23 -5.49 -3.46
CA GLU A 382 -6.36 -6.41 -2.71
C GLU A 382 -6.49 -6.23 -1.19
N LYS A 383 -6.51 -4.97 -0.71
CA LYS A 383 -6.61 -4.68 0.73
C LYS A 383 -8.04 -4.74 1.29
N LYS A 384 -9.05 -4.69 0.42
CA LYS A 384 -10.49 -4.55 0.70
C LYS A 384 -10.88 -3.24 1.39
N ILE A 385 -10.14 -2.81 2.41
CA ILE A 385 -10.28 -1.53 3.09
C ILE A 385 -8.91 -1.05 3.56
N THR A 386 -8.63 0.25 3.41
CA THR A 386 -7.33 0.81 3.79
C THR A 386 -7.42 2.31 4.11
N ASP A 387 -6.42 2.80 4.82
CA ASP A 387 -6.28 4.23 5.10
C ASP A 387 -5.79 4.95 3.85
N ILE A 388 -6.38 6.12 3.56
CA ILE A 388 -6.01 6.94 2.40
C ILE A 388 -4.55 7.41 2.52
N SER A 389 -4.08 7.65 3.75
CA SER A 389 -2.68 7.97 4.04
C SER A 389 -1.72 6.82 3.68
N THR A 390 -2.13 5.57 3.90
CA THR A 390 -1.32 4.41 3.53
C THR A 390 -1.17 4.28 2.02
N LEU A 391 -2.25 4.50 1.26
CA LEU A 391 -2.18 4.52 -0.20
C LEU A 391 -1.29 5.66 -0.69
N LYS A 392 -1.45 6.87 -0.14
CA LYS A 392 -0.62 8.03 -0.47
C LYS A 392 0.87 7.73 -0.30
N ASN A 393 1.26 7.10 0.80
CA ASN A 393 2.66 6.76 1.08
C ASN A 393 3.21 5.67 0.15
N ILE A 394 2.37 4.74 -0.31
CA ILE A 394 2.79 3.67 -1.23
C ILE A 394 3.02 4.21 -2.63
N TYR A 395 2.13 5.09 -3.09
CA TYR A 395 2.12 5.56 -4.48
C TYR A 395 2.83 6.89 -4.71
N ASN A 396 3.15 7.62 -3.63
CA ASN A 396 3.95 8.85 -3.66
C ASN A 396 3.42 9.91 -4.67
N ILE A 397 2.11 10.16 -4.63
CA ILE A 397 1.39 11.07 -5.53
C ILE A 397 0.99 12.35 -4.79
N ASN A 398 0.90 13.46 -5.53
CA ASN A 398 0.43 14.75 -5.02
C ASN A 398 -1.00 14.62 -4.43
N CYS A 399 -1.26 15.26 -3.28
CA CYS A 399 -2.49 15.09 -2.48
C CYS A 399 -3.76 15.39 -3.29
N ASP A 400 -3.73 16.47 -4.07
CA ASP A 400 -4.93 16.96 -4.74
C ASP A 400 -5.30 16.07 -5.94
N GLN A 401 -4.29 15.64 -6.70
CA GLN A 401 -4.49 14.69 -7.80
C GLN A 401 -5.00 13.35 -7.29
N PHE A 402 -4.43 12.85 -6.19
CA PHE A 402 -4.85 11.60 -5.58
C PHE A 402 -6.30 11.62 -5.09
N LEU A 403 -6.70 12.66 -4.35
CA LEU A 403 -8.07 12.79 -3.85
C LEU A 403 -9.09 12.98 -4.99
N ASN A 404 -8.72 13.73 -6.04
CA ASN A 404 -9.58 13.90 -7.21
C ASN A 404 -9.79 12.56 -7.93
N CYS A 405 -8.74 11.76 -8.09
CA CYS A 405 -8.80 10.41 -8.64
C CYS A 405 -9.74 9.51 -7.81
N LEU A 406 -9.59 9.47 -6.49
CA LEU A 406 -10.49 8.70 -5.62
C LEU A 406 -11.95 9.16 -5.71
N LYS A 407 -12.21 10.47 -5.79
CA LYS A 407 -13.58 10.99 -5.95
C LYS A 407 -14.20 10.60 -7.28
N LYS A 408 -13.41 10.50 -8.36
CA LYS A 408 -13.90 9.98 -9.65
C LYS A 408 -14.24 8.49 -9.54
N LEU A 409 -13.35 7.70 -8.93
CA LEU A 409 -13.58 6.27 -8.68
C LEU A 409 -14.78 5.99 -7.77
N GLU A 410 -15.11 6.87 -6.82
CA GLU A 410 -16.32 6.69 -5.99
C GLU A 410 -17.60 6.83 -6.82
N LYS A 411 -17.63 7.73 -7.81
CA LYS A 411 -18.80 7.92 -8.69
C LYS A 411 -19.11 6.70 -9.56
N THR A 412 -18.13 5.83 -9.80
CA THR A 412 -18.30 4.61 -10.59
C THR A 412 -18.77 3.42 -9.74
N ASN A 413 -18.99 3.59 -8.44
CA ASN A 413 -19.39 2.54 -7.49
C ASN A 413 -18.41 1.36 -7.40
N PHE A 414 -17.13 1.54 -7.78
CA PHE A 414 -16.11 0.51 -7.53
C PHE A 414 -15.46 0.63 -6.16
N ILE A 415 -15.47 1.83 -5.59
CA ILE A 415 -14.95 2.11 -4.25
C ILE A 415 -15.96 2.93 -3.45
N LYS A 416 -15.82 2.90 -2.12
CA LYS A 416 -16.57 3.74 -1.19
C LYS A 416 -15.59 4.55 -0.35
N LEU A 417 -15.74 5.88 -0.35
CA LEU A 417 -15.03 6.74 0.59
C LEU A 417 -15.81 6.75 1.91
N ILE A 418 -15.09 6.50 3.01
CA ILE A 418 -15.67 6.43 4.35
C ILE A 418 -15.23 7.68 5.09
N SER A 419 -16.21 8.52 5.39
CA SER A 419 -16.00 9.80 6.09
C SER A 419 -15.91 9.59 7.60
N PHE A 420 -15.17 10.49 8.27
CA PHE A 420 -15.18 10.57 9.72
C PHE A 420 -15.49 12.01 10.12
N ASP A 421 -16.61 12.23 10.79
CA ASP A 421 -16.88 13.50 11.46
C ASP A 421 -16.16 13.48 12.81
N ASN A 422 -15.16 14.36 12.96
CA ASN A 422 -14.56 14.63 14.27
C ASN A 422 -15.62 15.31 15.14
N HIS A 423 -16.48 14.55 15.84
CA HIS A 423 -17.27 15.13 16.93
C HIS A 423 -16.35 15.35 18.14
N THR A 424 -15.54 16.39 18.08
CA THR A 424 -15.03 17.06 19.28
C THR A 424 -15.85 18.33 19.48
N GLN A 425 -16.37 18.48 20.70
CA GLN A 425 -17.20 19.58 21.16
C GLN A 425 -16.76 20.93 20.61
N ASN A 426 -17.59 21.51 19.75
CA ASN A 426 -17.94 22.94 19.64
C ASN A 426 -18.33 23.28 18.20
N ASN A 427 -19.42 24.04 18.10
CA ASN A 427 -20.06 24.51 16.88
C ASN A 427 -19.08 25.20 15.92
N LEU A 428 -18.53 24.46 14.96
CA LEU A 428 -17.96 25.00 13.72
C LEU A 428 -18.29 24.03 12.58
N LYS A 429 -18.78 24.56 11.46
CA LYS A 429 -19.15 23.82 10.24
C LYS A 429 -18.00 22.88 9.83
N TYR A 430 -18.24 21.57 9.85
CA TYR A 430 -17.22 20.57 9.52
C TYR A 430 -17.08 20.35 8.01
N ASN A 431 -15.84 20.44 7.52
CA ASN A 431 -15.44 19.78 6.27
C ASN A 431 -15.33 18.27 6.53
N LYS A 432 -16.20 17.47 5.91
CA LYS A 432 -16.09 16.00 5.89
C LYS A 432 -14.80 15.61 5.15
N ASN A 433 -13.76 15.27 5.89
CA ASN A 433 -12.56 14.67 5.30
C ASN A 433 -12.65 13.15 5.37
N SER A 434 -12.71 12.50 4.20
CA SER A 434 -12.65 11.04 4.07
C SER A 434 -11.33 10.51 4.60
N LYS A 435 -11.36 9.50 5.48
CA LYS A 435 -10.15 8.93 6.11
C LYS A 435 -9.77 7.56 5.54
N TYR A 436 -10.78 6.78 5.18
CA TYR A 436 -10.62 5.42 4.69
C TYR A 436 -11.29 5.25 3.33
N VAL A 437 -10.84 4.24 2.59
CA VAL A 437 -11.42 3.82 1.33
C VAL A 437 -11.61 2.30 1.34
N ALA A 438 -12.75 1.85 0.86
CA ALA A 438 -13.09 0.43 0.75
C ALA A 438 -13.46 0.05 -0.68
N ASP A 439 -13.22 -1.21 -1.03
CA ASP A 439 -13.86 -1.84 -2.18
C ASP A 439 -15.38 -1.85 -1.95
N TYR A 440 -16.14 -1.45 -2.96
CA TYR A 440 -17.57 -1.20 -2.81
C TYR A 440 -18.35 -2.48 -2.47
N ASP A 441 -18.07 -3.60 -3.16
CA ASP A 441 -18.74 -4.89 -2.93
C ASP A 441 -18.46 -5.39 -1.50
N PHE A 442 -17.22 -5.25 -1.04
CA PHE A 442 -16.85 -5.58 0.32
C PHE A 442 -17.55 -4.68 1.35
N TYR A 443 -17.63 -3.37 1.09
CA TYR A 443 -18.34 -2.42 1.95
C TYR A 443 -19.82 -2.79 2.08
N ILE A 444 -20.53 -3.04 0.97
CA ILE A 444 -21.95 -3.41 0.97
C ILE A 444 -22.17 -4.73 1.74
N LYS A 445 -21.29 -5.72 1.54
CA LYS A 445 -21.38 -7.00 2.26
C LYS A 445 -21.25 -6.82 3.78
N ILE A 446 -20.36 -5.94 4.24
CA ILE A 446 -20.23 -5.62 5.67
C ILE A 446 -21.44 -4.83 6.16
N TYR A 447 -21.86 -3.82 5.39
CA TYR A 447 -22.99 -2.95 5.70
C TYR A 447 -24.27 -3.78 5.95
N GLU A 448 -24.56 -4.75 5.07
CA GLU A 448 -25.70 -5.67 5.24
C GLU A 448 -25.54 -6.58 6.47
N LYS A 449 -24.33 -7.12 6.71
CA LYS A 449 -24.06 -7.92 7.92
C LYS A 449 -24.25 -7.12 9.20
N ILE A 450 -23.80 -5.86 9.24
CA ILE A 450 -23.99 -4.96 10.39
C ILE A 450 -25.49 -4.76 10.65
N LYS A 451 -26.28 -4.46 9.61
CA LYS A 451 -27.74 -4.32 9.74
C LYS A 451 -28.40 -5.56 10.33
N ILE A 452 -28.04 -6.74 9.83
CA ILE A 452 -28.56 -8.02 10.35
C ILE A 452 -28.18 -8.19 11.83
N ILE A 453 -26.91 -7.98 12.19
CA ILE A 453 -26.44 -8.13 13.57
C ILE A 453 -27.17 -7.17 14.52
N ILE A 454 -27.35 -5.91 14.12
CA ILE A 454 -28.07 -4.91 14.92
C ILE A 454 -29.54 -5.28 15.06
N LYS A 455 -30.19 -5.74 13.98
CA LYS A 455 -31.58 -6.18 13.98
C LYS A 455 -31.79 -7.40 14.88
N ASP A 456 -30.94 -8.43 14.77
CA ASP A 456 -31.01 -9.62 15.61
C ASP A 456 -30.78 -9.27 17.08
N PHE A 457 -29.85 -8.35 17.36
CA PHE A 457 -29.59 -7.90 18.72
C PHE A 457 -30.77 -7.12 19.29
N SER A 458 -31.38 -6.21 18.54
CA SER A 458 -32.54 -5.43 19.02
C SER A 458 -33.80 -6.29 19.17
N GLN A 459 -33.97 -7.34 18.36
CA GLN A 459 -35.04 -8.32 18.54
C GLN A 459 -34.81 -9.20 19.78
N LYS A 460 -33.58 -9.65 20.00
CA LYS A 460 -33.24 -10.51 21.15
C LYS A 460 -33.17 -9.74 22.48
N PHE A 461 -32.75 -8.48 22.45
CA PHE A 461 -32.56 -7.62 23.62
C PHE A 461 -33.34 -6.32 23.45
N ILE A 462 -34.67 -6.44 23.48
CA ILE A 462 -35.65 -5.36 23.21
C ILE A 462 -35.40 -4.11 24.08
N TYR A 463 -34.81 -4.28 25.26
CA TYR A 463 -34.67 -3.23 26.27
C TYR A 463 -33.27 -2.62 26.38
N LYS A 464 -32.28 -3.14 25.65
CA LYS A 464 -30.93 -2.56 25.64
C LYS A 464 -30.91 -1.26 24.84
N LYS A 465 -30.37 -0.20 25.45
CA LYS A 465 -30.21 1.12 24.82
C LYS A 465 -28.96 1.23 23.95
N SER A 466 -28.03 0.28 24.06
CA SER A 466 -26.81 0.31 23.28
C SER A 466 -26.18 -1.08 23.07
N ILE A 467 -25.33 -1.16 22.05
CA ILE A 467 -24.52 -2.34 21.71
C ILE A 467 -23.06 -1.97 21.89
N ASN A 468 -22.33 -2.71 22.73
CA ASN A 468 -20.88 -2.53 22.83
C ASN A 468 -20.21 -2.92 21.50
N LEU A 469 -19.33 -2.06 20.98
CA LEU A 469 -18.65 -2.28 19.70
C LEU A 469 -17.82 -3.57 19.67
N ASN A 470 -17.33 -4.06 20.81
CA ASN A 470 -16.60 -5.33 20.87
C ASN A 470 -17.50 -6.53 20.53
N ILE A 471 -18.82 -6.44 20.76
CA ILE A 471 -19.80 -7.47 20.38
C ILE A 471 -20.01 -7.48 18.86
N LEU A 472 -20.03 -6.29 18.24
CA LEU A 472 -20.09 -6.17 16.79
C LEU A 472 -18.79 -6.67 16.15
N HIS A 473 -17.64 -6.29 16.71
CA HIS A 473 -16.32 -6.71 16.25
C HIS A 473 -16.10 -8.21 16.39
N SER A 474 -16.58 -8.86 17.47
CA SER A 474 -16.45 -10.32 17.61
C SER A 474 -17.20 -11.10 16.53
N LYS A 475 -18.33 -10.56 16.04
CA LYS A 475 -19.09 -11.11 14.90
C LYS A 475 -18.52 -10.69 13.53
N LEU A 476 -17.62 -9.71 13.49
CA LEU A 476 -16.99 -9.15 12.30
C LEU A 476 -15.46 -9.14 12.42
N ASN A 477 -14.89 -10.24 12.93
CA ASN A 477 -13.46 -10.36 13.27
C ASN A 477 -12.49 -10.17 12.09
N PHE A 478 -12.99 -10.20 10.86
CA PHE A 478 -12.24 -9.95 9.62
C PHE A 478 -12.13 -8.44 9.27
N VAL A 479 -12.71 -7.56 10.07
CA VAL A 479 -12.65 -6.10 9.91
C VAL A 479 -12.07 -5.49 11.18
N ASP A 480 -10.96 -4.77 11.09
CA ASP A 480 -10.40 -4.10 12.26
C ASP A 480 -11.41 -3.14 12.90
N LYS A 481 -11.42 -3.11 14.23
CA LYS A 481 -12.27 -2.23 15.05
C LYS A 481 -12.24 -0.76 14.60
N LYS A 482 -11.08 -0.27 14.15
CA LYS A 482 -10.91 1.12 13.66
C LYS A 482 -11.77 1.42 12.43
N TYR A 483 -11.91 0.46 11.51
CA TYR A 483 -12.72 0.61 10.29
C TYR A 483 -14.21 0.49 10.59
N LEU A 484 -14.56 -0.47 11.46
CA LEU A 484 -15.93 -0.67 11.91
C LEU A 484 -16.53 0.61 12.51
N LEU A 485 -15.78 1.30 13.37
CA LEU A 485 -16.21 2.56 13.97
C LEU A 485 -16.57 3.61 12.91
N SER A 486 -15.68 3.85 11.94
CA SER A 486 -15.94 4.81 10.87
C SER A 486 -17.10 4.41 9.97
N MET A 487 -17.26 3.11 9.69
CA MET A 487 -18.39 2.63 8.89
C MET A 487 -19.71 2.90 9.61
N LEU A 488 -19.79 2.63 10.92
CA LEU A 488 -21.01 2.88 11.68
C LEU A 488 -21.41 4.36 11.72
N ILE A 489 -20.43 5.26 11.82
CA ILE A 489 -20.65 6.72 11.74
C ILE A 489 -21.15 7.11 10.35
N ASP A 490 -20.51 6.59 9.29
CA ASP A 490 -20.90 6.82 7.89
C ASP A 490 -22.32 6.29 7.58
N MET A 491 -22.72 5.20 8.24
CA MET A 491 -24.09 4.66 8.21
C MET A 491 -25.12 5.53 8.95
N GLY A 492 -24.67 6.54 9.72
CA GLY A 492 -25.53 7.43 10.51
C GLY A 492 -25.86 6.92 11.91
N TYR A 493 -25.16 5.90 12.43
CA TYR A 493 -25.35 5.46 13.81
C TYR A 493 -24.65 6.38 14.81
N ASN A 494 -25.31 6.67 15.93
CA ASN A 494 -24.73 7.44 17.02
C ASN A 494 -23.89 6.53 17.94
N ILE A 495 -22.67 6.94 18.26
CA ILE A 495 -21.70 6.16 19.04
C ILE A 495 -21.21 7.00 20.21
N GLN A 496 -21.34 6.46 21.42
CA GLN A 496 -20.85 7.07 22.66
C GLN A 496 -20.08 6.04 23.48
N SER A 497 -18.88 6.39 23.94
CA SER A 497 -18.05 5.55 24.82
C SER A 497 -17.96 4.08 24.37
N ASP A 498 -17.60 3.85 23.11
CA ASP A 498 -17.48 2.51 22.50
C ASP A 498 -18.80 1.70 22.43
N CYS A 499 -19.94 2.38 22.50
CA CYS A 499 -21.27 1.78 22.38
C CYS A 499 -22.08 2.44 21.27
N LEU A 500 -22.67 1.64 20.39
CA LEU A 500 -23.66 2.07 19.41
C LEU A 500 -25.00 2.26 20.11
N ILE A 501 -25.60 3.44 20.00
CA ILE A 501 -26.90 3.75 20.60
C ILE A 501 -28.01 3.23 19.69
N LEU A 502 -28.97 2.52 20.29
CA LEU A 502 -30.14 2.00 19.60
C LEU A 502 -31.31 2.97 19.75
N ASP A 503 -31.90 3.39 18.64
CA ASP A 503 -33.13 4.17 18.62
C ASP A 503 -34.32 3.27 19.00
N ASN A 504 -34.67 3.26 20.29
CA ASN A 504 -35.84 2.53 20.78
C ASN A 504 -37.14 3.24 20.37
N LYS A 505 -37.69 2.88 19.21
CA LYS A 505 -38.95 3.44 18.68
C LYS A 505 -40.24 2.89 19.34
N ASN A 506 -40.17 2.04 20.37
CA ASN A 506 -41.35 1.43 20.99
C ASN A 506 -41.78 2.16 22.28
N SER A 507 -42.45 3.31 22.14
CA SER A 507 -42.94 4.15 23.26
C SER A 507 -43.89 3.42 24.22
N ASN A 508 -44.75 2.53 23.72
CA ASN A 508 -45.75 1.84 24.54
C ASN A 508 -45.16 0.82 25.52
N LYS A 509 -44.03 0.17 25.19
CA LYS A 509 -43.37 -0.78 26.10
C LYS A 509 -42.55 -0.08 27.20
N VAL A 510 -42.18 1.18 27.00
CA VAL A 510 -41.41 1.98 27.98
C VAL A 510 -42.28 2.39 29.16
N SER A 511 -43.56 2.70 28.93
CA SER A 511 -44.50 3.08 30.00
C SER A 511 -44.89 1.90 30.88
N GLU A 512 -45.10 0.70 30.31
CA GLU A 512 -45.32 -0.55 31.05
C GLU A 512 -44.12 -0.92 31.92
N MET A 513 -42.90 -0.78 31.39
CA MET A 513 -41.67 -1.01 32.16
C MET A 513 -41.48 -0.02 33.30
N LYS A 514 -41.83 1.27 33.12
CA LYS A 514 -41.71 2.24 34.20
C LYS A 514 -42.65 1.89 35.36
N LYS A 515 -43.90 1.52 35.05
CA LYS A 515 -44.85 1.02 36.04
C LYS A 515 -44.36 -0.25 36.74
N LEU A 516 -43.83 -1.22 36.00
CA LEU A 516 -43.27 -2.45 36.58
C LEU A 516 -42.04 -2.17 37.44
N SER A 517 -41.13 -1.30 37.00
CA SER A 517 -39.95 -0.89 37.76
C SER A 517 -40.35 -0.20 39.06
N ASP A 518 -41.31 0.73 39.00
CA ASP A 518 -41.82 1.47 40.16
C ASP A 518 -42.51 0.51 41.14
N ASN A 519 -43.31 -0.44 40.64
CA ASN A 519 -43.97 -1.47 41.45
C ASN A 519 -42.97 -2.40 42.14
N LEU A 520 -41.94 -2.86 41.41
CA LEU A 520 -40.87 -3.71 41.97
C LEU A 520 -40.06 -2.96 43.02
N GLU A 521 -39.80 -1.67 42.80
CA GLU A 521 -39.11 -0.81 43.76
C GLU A 521 -39.92 -0.67 45.04
N ILE A 522 -41.21 -0.32 44.94
CA ILE A 522 -42.13 -0.20 46.08
C ILE A 522 -42.23 -1.52 46.84
N LEU A 523 -42.37 -2.65 46.15
CA LEU A 523 -42.54 -3.96 46.76
C LEU A 523 -41.31 -4.40 47.56
N ILE A 524 -40.10 -4.08 47.09
CA ILE A 524 -38.87 -4.45 47.79
C ILE A 524 -38.53 -3.44 48.90
N GLU A 525 -38.82 -2.15 48.72
CA GLU A 525 -38.58 -1.13 49.75
C GLU A 525 -39.56 -1.20 50.92
N SER A 526 -40.82 -1.57 50.67
CA SER A 526 -41.85 -1.73 51.72
C SER A 526 -41.72 -3.03 52.51
N SER A 527 -40.82 -3.93 52.11
CA SER A 527 -40.66 -5.22 52.78
C SER A 527 -39.82 -5.13 54.06
N GLU A 528 -40.34 -5.72 55.14
CA GLU A 528 -39.66 -5.78 56.44
C GLU A 528 -38.55 -6.85 56.51
N ALA A 529 -38.47 -7.74 55.51
CA ALA A 529 -37.51 -8.85 55.47
C ALA A 529 -37.07 -9.18 54.04
N PRO A 530 -35.91 -9.84 53.83
CA PRO A 530 -35.48 -10.22 52.48
C PRO A 530 -36.50 -11.11 51.76
N ILE A 531 -36.82 -10.76 50.52
CA ILE A 531 -37.87 -11.40 49.73
C ILE A 531 -37.27 -12.48 48.83
N LYS A 532 -38.00 -13.59 48.64
CA LYS A 532 -37.61 -14.63 47.68
C LYS A 532 -37.69 -14.10 46.24
N LEU A 533 -36.64 -14.29 45.46
CA LEU A 533 -36.63 -13.92 44.03
C LEU A 533 -37.77 -14.58 43.25
N LYS A 534 -38.15 -15.81 43.58
CA LYS A 534 -39.30 -16.51 42.95
C LYS A 534 -40.64 -15.78 43.13
N ASN A 535 -40.80 -14.99 44.20
CA ASN A 535 -42.03 -14.24 44.46
C ASN A 535 -42.06 -12.90 43.70
N ILE A 536 -40.92 -12.48 43.14
CA ILE A 536 -40.75 -11.20 42.45
C ILE A 536 -40.55 -11.39 40.95
N THR A 537 -39.88 -12.48 40.56
CA THR A 537 -39.41 -12.73 39.19
C THR A 537 -40.12 -13.92 38.57
N SER A 538 -41.42 -13.75 38.29
CA SER A 538 -42.22 -14.75 37.56
C SER A 538 -41.92 -14.75 36.05
N ASP A 539 -41.40 -13.65 35.49
CA ASP A 539 -41.05 -13.51 34.08
C ASP A 539 -39.56 -13.09 33.87
N GLU A 540 -39.03 -13.32 32.66
CA GLU A 540 -37.65 -12.93 32.29
C GLU A 540 -37.45 -11.41 32.34
N LEU A 541 -38.51 -10.65 32.10
CA LEU A 541 -38.51 -9.18 32.11
C LEU A 541 -38.17 -8.63 33.51
N SER A 542 -38.79 -9.16 34.56
CA SER A 542 -38.52 -8.71 35.94
C SER A 542 -37.08 -9.00 36.36
N LYS A 543 -36.51 -10.14 35.91
CA LYS A 543 -35.09 -10.47 36.16
C LYS A 543 -34.16 -9.47 35.49
N GLU A 544 -34.46 -9.08 34.25
CA GLU A 544 -33.67 -8.10 33.50
C GLU A 544 -33.73 -6.71 34.14
N ILE A 545 -34.92 -6.26 34.61
CA ILE A 545 -35.11 -4.99 35.31
C ILE A 545 -34.33 -4.96 36.62
N LEU A 546 -34.38 -6.03 37.42
CA LEU A 546 -33.66 -6.14 38.69
C LEU A 546 -32.14 -6.15 38.52
N HIS A 547 -31.64 -6.87 37.53
CA HIS A 547 -30.19 -6.98 37.29
C HIS A 547 -29.58 -5.72 36.67
N ASN A 548 -30.35 -4.95 35.90
CA ASN A 548 -29.83 -3.81 35.15
C ASN A 548 -30.30 -2.46 35.69
N ASN A 549 -31.61 -2.23 35.87
CA ASN A 549 -32.15 -0.91 36.19
C ASN A 549 -32.06 -0.58 37.68
N LEU A 550 -32.22 -1.58 38.56
CA LEU A 550 -32.29 -1.38 40.01
C LEU A 550 -31.09 -1.97 40.78
N LYS A 551 -30.02 -2.33 40.05
CA LYS A 551 -28.78 -2.89 40.62
C LYS A 551 -28.15 -2.01 41.69
N ASP A 552 -28.36 -0.70 41.59
CA ASP A 552 -27.81 0.26 42.53
C ASP A 552 -28.66 0.44 43.80
N LYS A 553 -29.90 -0.05 43.83
CA LYS A 553 -30.81 0.08 44.99
C LYS A 553 -30.96 -1.22 45.78
N PHE A 554 -30.87 -2.38 45.12
CA PHE A 554 -31.09 -3.69 45.73
C PHE A 554 -29.84 -4.57 45.71
N VAL A 555 -29.75 -5.48 46.67
CA VAL A 555 -28.64 -6.43 46.81
C VAL A 555 -29.19 -7.84 46.91
N LYS A 556 -28.64 -8.73 46.07
CA LYS A 556 -28.88 -10.16 46.14
C LYS A 556 -28.03 -10.74 47.28
N ILE A 557 -28.68 -11.19 48.35
CA ILE A 557 -28.00 -11.72 49.55
C ILE A 557 -27.68 -13.22 49.42
N SER A 558 -28.43 -13.93 48.59
CA SER A 558 -28.16 -15.32 48.20
C SER A 558 -28.84 -15.62 46.86
N ASP A 559 -28.68 -16.83 46.33
CA ASP A 559 -29.32 -17.22 45.08
C ASP A 559 -30.84 -17.08 45.06
N ASP A 560 -31.46 -17.20 46.23
CA ASP A 560 -32.91 -17.18 46.37
C ASP A 560 -33.47 -15.88 46.95
N TYR A 561 -32.65 -14.97 47.50
CA TYR A 561 -33.15 -13.81 48.26
C TYR A 561 -32.53 -12.47 47.86
N ILE A 562 -33.36 -11.42 47.84
CA ILE A 562 -32.98 -10.03 47.56
C ILE A 562 -33.51 -9.09 48.65
N CYS A 563 -32.78 -8.01 48.94
CA CYS A 563 -33.22 -6.94 49.84
C CYS A 563 -32.75 -5.56 49.37
N SER A 564 -33.32 -4.48 49.92
CA SER A 564 -32.82 -3.12 49.69
C SER A 564 -31.45 -2.91 50.34
N LYS A 565 -30.61 -2.05 49.73
CA LYS A 565 -29.34 -1.62 50.34
C LYS A 565 -29.54 -0.96 51.69
N LYS A 566 -30.65 -0.22 51.86
CA LYS A 566 -31.04 0.40 53.14
C LYS A 566 -31.23 -0.65 54.23
N MET A 567 -31.97 -1.72 53.93
CA MET A 567 -32.19 -2.82 54.87
C MET A 567 -30.89 -3.58 55.19
N LEU A 568 -30.07 -3.86 54.18
CA LEU A 568 -28.78 -4.51 54.39
C LEU A 568 -27.84 -3.67 55.27
N ASN A 569 -27.80 -2.36 55.07
CA ASN A 569 -27.03 -1.45 55.90
C ASN A 569 -27.54 -1.42 57.35
N ASN A 570 -28.85 -1.53 57.57
CA ASN A 570 -29.40 -1.67 58.91
C ASN A 570 -28.89 -2.94 59.61
N TYR A 571 -28.93 -4.10 58.93
CA TYR A 571 -28.37 -5.35 59.47
C TYR A 571 -26.87 -5.24 59.75
N LYS A 572 -26.11 -4.60 58.86
CA LYS A 572 -24.69 -4.32 59.06
C LYS A 572 -24.47 -3.50 60.33
N ASN A 573 -25.27 -2.45 60.56
CA ASN A 573 -25.18 -1.62 61.76
C ASN A 573 -25.53 -2.37 63.05
N ILE A 574 -26.55 -3.25 63.02
CA ILE A 574 -26.90 -4.12 64.15
C ILE A 574 -25.72 -5.03 64.52
N ILE A 575 -25.10 -5.68 63.53
CA ILE A 575 -23.93 -6.54 63.72
C ILE A 575 -22.77 -5.72 64.32
N PHE A 576 -22.49 -4.53 63.78
CA PHE A 576 -21.44 -3.67 64.32
C PHE A 576 -21.69 -3.22 65.75
N ASN A 577 -22.93 -2.85 66.10
CA ASN A 577 -23.29 -2.43 67.44
C ASN A 577 -23.19 -3.59 68.43
N HIS A 578 -23.62 -4.80 68.06
CA HIS A 578 -23.46 -5.99 68.90
C HIS A 578 -21.99 -6.25 69.23
N PHE A 579 -21.11 -6.20 68.24
CA PHE A 579 -19.68 -6.41 68.45
C PHE A 579 -18.93 -5.23 69.11
N LYS A 580 -19.63 -4.15 69.52
CA LYS A 580 -19.03 -3.16 70.42
C LYS A 580 -18.97 -3.67 71.86
N THR A 581 -19.95 -4.46 72.27
CA THR A 581 -20.10 -4.95 73.65
C THR A 581 -19.85 -6.45 73.78
N ASN A 582 -20.13 -7.22 72.73
CA ASN A 582 -20.07 -8.69 72.75
C ASN A 582 -18.95 -9.21 71.83
N LYS A 583 -18.28 -10.30 72.21
CA LYS A 583 -17.18 -10.89 71.41
C LYS A 583 -17.66 -11.88 70.35
N THR A 584 -18.83 -12.46 70.56
CA THR A 584 -19.44 -13.49 69.70
C THR A 584 -20.87 -13.09 69.37
N LEU A 585 -21.35 -13.46 68.20
CA LEU A 585 -22.75 -13.30 67.78
C LEU A 585 -23.32 -14.66 67.42
N ASP A 586 -24.31 -15.13 68.15
CA ASP A 586 -25.05 -16.33 67.78
C ASP A 586 -26.26 -16.03 66.87
N ILE A 587 -26.87 -17.07 66.32
CA ILE A 587 -28.03 -16.91 65.41
C ILE A 587 -29.28 -16.44 66.18
N SER A 588 -29.43 -16.83 67.46
CA SER A 588 -30.59 -16.50 68.29
C SER A 588 -30.61 -15.02 68.69
N GLU A 589 -29.45 -14.47 69.04
CA GLU A 589 -29.19 -13.06 69.31
C GLU A 589 -29.48 -12.22 68.07
N PHE A 590 -28.92 -12.60 66.91
CA PHE A 590 -29.17 -11.88 65.67
C PHE A 590 -30.66 -11.91 65.29
N LYS A 591 -31.33 -13.02 65.55
CA LYS A 591 -32.78 -13.14 65.35
C LYS A 591 -33.56 -12.18 66.25
N ALA A 592 -33.19 -12.06 67.53
CA ALA A 592 -33.83 -11.16 68.48
C ALA A 592 -33.70 -9.68 68.05
N TYR A 593 -32.58 -9.28 67.47
CA TYR A 593 -32.39 -7.91 66.98
C TYR A 593 -33.11 -7.58 65.67
N THR A 594 -33.35 -8.60 64.84
CA THR A 594 -33.84 -8.39 63.46
C THR A 594 -35.27 -8.88 63.23
N ASN A 595 -35.87 -9.59 64.18
CA ASN A 595 -37.16 -10.28 64.04
C ASN A 595 -37.26 -11.22 62.82
N LEU A 596 -36.13 -11.64 62.25
CA LEU A 596 -36.10 -12.52 61.10
C LEU A 596 -36.43 -13.97 61.46
N SER A 597 -36.81 -14.77 60.46
CA SER A 597 -36.85 -16.23 60.64
C SER A 597 -35.43 -16.80 60.74
N ARG A 598 -35.25 -17.94 61.42
CA ARG A 598 -33.92 -18.58 61.56
C ARG A 598 -33.22 -18.79 60.21
N LYS A 599 -34.00 -19.15 59.17
CA LYS A 599 -33.49 -19.33 57.80
C LYS A 599 -32.95 -18.02 57.21
N LEU A 600 -33.71 -16.93 57.31
CA LEU A 600 -33.30 -15.62 56.80
C LEU A 600 -32.12 -15.03 57.59
N SER A 601 -32.11 -15.19 58.91
CA SER A 601 -31.00 -14.79 59.77
C SER A 601 -29.69 -15.47 59.33
N VAL A 602 -29.73 -16.77 59.04
CA VAL A 602 -28.57 -17.51 58.53
C VAL A 602 -28.13 -16.96 57.18
N THR A 603 -29.05 -16.76 56.23
CA THR A 603 -28.74 -16.25 54.89
C THR A 603 -28.09 -14.86 54.92
N VAL A 604 -28.61 -13.94 55.73
CA VAL A 604 -28.04 -12.59 55.88
C VAL A 604 -26.65 -12.66 56.52
N LEU A 605 -26.45 -13.49 57.53
CA LEU A 605 -25.15 -13.63 58.18
C LEU A 605 -24.12 -14.31 57.26
N GLU A 606 -24.52 -15.30 56.45
CA GLU A 606 -23.65 -15.91 55.43
C GLU A 606 -23.22 -14.89 54.36
N TYR A 607 -24.11 -13.99 53.96
CA TYR A 607 -23.74 -12.88 53.08
C TYR A 607 -22.62 -12.02 53.71
N PHE A 608 -22.72 -11.70 55.00
CA PHE A 608 -21.68 -10.93 55.70
C PHE A 608 -20.40 -11.72 55.96
N ASP A 609 -20.49 -13.05 56.08
CA ASP A 609 -19.33 -13.93 56.12
C ASP A 609 -18.55 -13.89 54.78
N LEU A 610 -19.27 -13.94 53.65
CA LEU A 610 -18.68 -13.79 52.30
C LEU A 610 -18.02 -12.43 52.09
N GLN A 611 -18.63 -11.36 52.62
CA GLN A 611 -18.06 -10.02 52.61
C GLN A 611 -16.93 -9.82 53.65
N LYS A 612 -16.52 -10.89 54.35
CA LYS A 612 -15.47 -10.89 55.39
C LYS A 612 -15.74 -9.90 56.54
N ILE A 613 -17.01 -9.58 56.80
CA ILE A 613 -17.44 -8.74 57.91
C ILE A 613 -17.46 -9.56 59.20
N THR A 614 -17.99 -10.78 59.11
CA THR A 614 -18.04 -11.79 60.17
C THR A 614 -17.36 -13.08 59.73
N LYS A 615 -17.05 -13.96 60.67
CA LYS A 615 -16.60 -15.33 60.38
C LYS A 615 -17.31 -16.31 61.29
N ARG A 616 -17.89 -17.34 60.68
CA ARG A 616 -18.55 -18.43 61.41
C ARG A 616 -17.53 -19.39 62.03
N PHE A 617 -17.73 -19.67 63.32
CA PHE A 617 -17.06 -20.72 64.07
C PHE A 617 -18.16 -21.55 64.72
N GLU A 618 -18.39 -22.75 64.19
CA GLU A 618 -19.45 -23.66 64.61
C GLU A 618 -20.83 -22.98 64.68
N ASN A 619 -21.28 -22.65 65.90
CA ASN A 619 -22.59 -22.11 66.24
C ASN A 619 -22.63 -20.59 66.42
N TYR A 620 -21.48 -19.91 66.44
CA TYR A 620 -21.40 -18.47 66.61
C TYR A 620 -20.53 -17.82 65.54
N ARG A 621 -20.54 -16.49 65.50
CA ARG A 621 -19.72 -15.67 64.61
C ARG A 621 -18.83 -14.74 65.41
N ILE A 622 -17.65 -14.47 64.88
CA ILE A 622 -16.75 -13.44 65.38
C ILE A 622 -16.61 -12.32 64.37
N LYS A 623 -16.27 -11.12 64.85
CA LYS A 623 -15.94 -9.98 64.01
C LYS A 623 -14.57 -10.18 63.36
N LEU A 624 -14.46 -9.92 62.06
CA LEU A 624 -13.17 -9.97 61.34
C LEU A 624 -12.54 -8.60 61.04
N TYR A 625 -13.30 -7.49 61.15
CA TYR A 625 -13.00 -6.25 60.43
C TYR A 625 -11.64 -5.57 60.71
N ASN A 626 -10.90 -5.27 59.63
CA ASN A 626 -9.93 -4.17 59.49
C ASN A 626 -10.22 -3.42 58.17
N GLY A 627 -10.88 -2.27 58.23
CA GLY A 627 -11.17 -1.40 57.08
C GLY A 627 -12.20 -0.32 57.44
N LYS A 628 -11.90 0.96 57.13
CA LYS A 628 -12.75 2.13 57.40
C LYS A 628 -14.06 2.11 56.59
N LEU A 629 -15.03 2.91 57.07
CA LEU A 629 -16.37 3.19 56.52
C LEU A 629 -16.42 3.26 54.99
#